data_AF-A0A838D767-F1
#
_entry.id   AF-A0A838D767-F1
#
_cell.length_a   1.000
_cell.length_b   1.000
_cell.length_c   1.000
_cell.angle_alpha   90.00
_cell.angle_beta   90.00
_cell.angle_gamma   90.00
#
_symmetry.space_group_name_H-M   'P 1'
#
loop_
_entity.id
_entity.type
_entity.pdbx_description
1 polymer ?
#
loop_
_entity_poly.entity_id
_entity_poly.type
_entity_poly.pdbx_seq_one_letter_code
_entity_poly.pdbx_strand_id
1 'polypeptide(L)'
;MSGETTTSNPEPILIKKGKFYFIFEDSQFLILVDKTKRGLEIKDKITDENSKVISEKGMIYDMEGTGHKVVKRWFYPKPNYDLEFVTTIAERMEKKYIEIREMTCPDDL
;
A
#
# COMPACT_ATOMS: atom_id res chain seq x y z
N MET A 1 7.43 -38.81 -18.11
CA MET A 1 8.19 -37.64 -17.65
C MET A 1 7.26 -36.46 -17.71
N SER A 2 6.52 -36.21 -16.62
CA SER A 2 5.58 -35.11 -16.54
C SER A 2 6.35 -33.93 -15.97
N GLY A 3 6.72 -32.98 -16.83
CA GLY A 3 7.37 -31.75 -16.40
C GLY A 3 6.37 -30.92 -15.60
N GLU A 4 6.62 -30.78 -14.30
CA GLU A 4 5.94 -29.81 -13.46
C GLU A 4 6.43 -28.42 -13.89
N THR A 5 5.64 -27.71 -14.70
CA THR A 5 5.83 -26.27 -14.88
C THR A 5 5.48 -25.59 -13.56
N THR A 6 6.51 -25.34 -12.75
CA THR A 6 6.43 -24.44 -11.61
C THR A 6 6.11 -23.04 -12.15
N THR A 7 4.84 -22.66 -12.14
CA THR A 7 4.41 -21.27 -12.37
C THR A 7 4.85 -20.45 -11.17
N SER A 8 6.14 -20.08 -11.11
CA SER A 8 6.63 -19.10 -10.15
C SER A 8 6.06 -17.75 -10.55
N ASN A 9 5.01 -17.29 -9.87
CA ASN A 9 4.61 -15.89 -9.96
C ASN A 9 5.84 -15.05 -9.58
N PRO A 10 6.35 -14.16 -10.46
CA PRO A 10 7.50 -13.35 -10.13
C PRO A 10 7.17 -12.49 -8.91
N GLU A 11 8.12 -12.40 -7.98
CA GLU A 11 7.96 -11.51 -6.82
C GLU A 11 7.79 -10.06 -7.29
N PRO A 12 6.92 -9.27 -6.64
CA PRO A 12 6.67 -7.90 -7.02
C PRO A 12 7.95 -7.05 -6.93
N ILE A 13 8.29 -6.35 -8.00
CA ILE A 13 9.52 -5.57 -8.16
C ILE A 13 9.31 -4.17 -7.58
N LEU A 14 10.23 -3.69 -6.74
CA LEU A 14 10.17 -2.32 -6.24
C LEU A 14 10.55 -1.34 -7.35
N ILE A 15 9.63 -0.47 -7.74
CA ILE A 15 9.84 0.48 -8.84
C ILE A 15 9.93 1.95 -8.37
N LYS A 16 9.29 2.31 -7.26
CA LYS A 16 9.41 3.65 -6.66
C LYS A 16 9.24 3.60 -5.15
N LYS A 17 9.84 4.55 -4.43
CA LYS A 17 9.70 4.68 -2.98
C LYS A 17 9.77 6.12 -2.52
N GLY A 18 9.02 6.43 -1.46
CA GLY A 18 9.15 7.65 -0.66
C GLY A 18 9.62 7.34 0.76
N LYS A 19 9.55 8.34 1.64
CA LYS A 19 9.83 8.15 3.08
C LYS A 19 8.76 7.24 3.69
N PHE A 20 7.50 7.46 3.34
CA PHE A 20 6.34 6.80 3.94
C PHE A 20 5.63 5.79 3.03
N TYR A 21 6.09 5.60 1.79
CA TYR A 21 5.50 4.62 0.88
C TYR A 21 6.50 3.80 0.06
N PHE A 22 6.04 2.65 -0.44
CA PHE A 22 6.64 1.90 -1.54
C PHE A 22 5.64 1.71 -2.67
N ILE A 23 6.10 1.70 -3.91
CA ILE A 23 5.34 1.26 -5.08
C ILE A 23 6.09 0.07 -5.68
N PHE A 24 5.44 -1.09 -5.68
CA PHE A 24 5.90 -2.28 -6.38
C PHE A 24 5.09 -2.50 -7.65
N GLU A 25 5.61 -3.35 -8.51
CA GLU A 25 5.00 -3.77 -9.76
C GLU A 25 5.10 -5.28 -9.90
N ASP A 26 3.97 -5.93 -10.20
CA ASP A 26 3.95 -7.33 -10.64
C ASP A 26 3.36 -7.44 -12.06
N SER A 27 2.98 -8.64 -12.50
CA SER A 27 2.42 -8.85 -13.85
C SER A 27 1.03 -8.19 -14.06
N GLN A 28 0.26 -7.93 -13.00
CA GLN A 28 -1.13 -7.51 -13.07
C GLN A 28 -1.40 -6.14 -12.42
N PHE A 29 -0.63 -5.77 -11.40
CA PHE A 29 -0.89 -4.65 -10.52
C PHE A 29 0.30 -3.72 -10.34
N LEU A 30 -0.02 -2.46 -10.08
CA LEU A 30 0.84 -1.52 -9.35
C LEU A 30 0.41 -1.56 -7.88
N ILE A 31 1.35 -1.81 -6.99
CA ILE A 31 1.06 -2.06 -5.57
C ILE A 31 1.62 -0.91 -4.74
N LEU A 32 0.74 -0.04 -4.23
CA LEU A 32 1.10 1.00 -3.27
C LEU A 32 1.06 0.42 -1.85
N VAL A 33 2.14 0.60 -1.10
CA VAL A 33 2.27 0.13 0.29
C VAL A 33 2.55 1.30 1.22
N ASP A 34 1.74 1.43 2.28
CA ASP A 34 1.97 2.37 3.37
C ASP A 34 3.03 1.80 4.34
N LYS A 35 4.22 2.43 4.36
CA LYS A 35 5.36 2.02 5.21
C LYS A 35 5.14 2.32 6.68
N THR A 36 4.26 3.28 7.00
CA THR A 36 3.98 3.65 8.40
C THR A 36 3.27 2.54 9.16
N LYS A 37 2.66 1.59 8.44
CA LYS A 37 1.91 0.45 8.99
C LYS A 37 2.76 -0.83 9.03
N ARG A 38 4.08 -0.72 9.23
CA ARG A 38 4.95 -1.88 9.39
C ARG A 38 4.49 -2.71 10.60
N GLY A 39 4.51 -4.03 10.46
CA GLY A 39 4.05 -4.95 11.51
C GLY A 39 2.53 -5.12 11.61
N LEU A 40 1.74 -4.34 10.88
CA LEU A 40 0.28 -4.53 10.83
C LEU A 40 -0.08 -5.84 10.14
N GLU A 41 -0.78 -6.72 10.85
CA GLU A 41 -1.35 -7.95 10.29
C GLU A 41 -2.53 -7.63 9.36
N ILE A 42 -2.57 -8.26 8.19
CA ILE A 42 -3.68 -8.11 7.25
C ILE A 42 -4.79 -9.07 7.66
N LYS A 43 -5.99 -8.53 7.86
CA LYS A 43 -7.18 -9.31 8.23
C LYS A 43 -8.23 -9.36 7.12
N ASP A 44 -8.29 -8.34 6.28
CA ASP A 44 -9.30 -8.21 5.22
C ASP A 44 -8.67 -7.82 3.88
N LYS A 45 -9.24 -8.36 2.79
CA LYS A 45 -8.98 -7.95 1.41
C LYS A 45 -10.30 -7.56 0.77
N ILE A 46 -10.41 -6.30 0.34
CA ILE A 46 -11.67 -5.72 -0.18
C ILE A 46 -11.41 -5.13 -1.55
N THR A 47 -12.30 -5.40 -2.50
CA THR A 47 -12.28 -4.77 -3.82
C THR A 47 -13.30 -3.65 -3.84
N ASP A 48 -12.88 -2.46 -4.25
CA ASP A 48 -13.80 -1.36 -4.52
C ASP A 48 -14.51 -1.61 -5.87
N GLU A 49 -15.84 -1.70 -5.85
CA GLU A 49 -16.62 -2.12 -7.03
C GLU A 49 -16.55 -1.13 -8.19
N ASN A 50 -16.32 0.16 -7.90
CA ASN A 50 -16.27 1.22 -8.90
C ASN A 50 -14.87 1.33 -9.55
N SER A 51 -13.83 1.32 -8.72
CA SER A 51 -12.44 1.51 -9.16
C SER A 51 -11.73 0.19 -9.48
N LYS A 52 -12.28 -0.95 -9.05
CA LYS A 52 -11.64 -2.28 -9.09
C LYS A 52 -10.29 -2.34 -8.37
N VAL A 53 -10.00 -1.33 -7.55
CA VAL A 53 -8.79 -1.29 -6.72
C VAL A 53 -9.01 -2.25 -5.56
N ILE A 54 -8.06 -3.16 -5.40
CA ILE A 54 -8.10 -4.10 -4.28
C ILE A 54 -7.29 -3.50 -3.14
N SER A 55 -7.80 -3.57 -1.92
CA SER A 55 -7.17 -3.01 -0.74
C SER A 55 -7.04 -4.07 0.34
N GLU A 56 -5.83 -4.24 0.86
CA GLU A 56 -5.56 -5.07 2.04
C GLU A 56 -5.56 -4.20 3.30
N LYS A 57 -6.40 -4.57 4.26
CA LYS A 57 -6.63 -3.84 5.50
C LYS A 57 -6.23 -4.68 6.70
N GLY A 58 -5.65 -4.01 7.69
CA GLY A 58 -5.44 -4.55 9.03
C GLY A 58 -6.26 -3.81 10.06
N MET A 59 -6.15 -4.24 11.31
CA MET A 59 -6.81 -3.61 12.46
C MET A 59 -5.75 -3.00 13.37
N ILE A 60 -5.92 -1.74 13.74
CA ILE A 60 -5.18 -1.10 14.84
C ILE A 60 -6.15 -0.86 16.00
N TYR A 61 -5.65 -0.85 17.23
CA TYR A 61 -6.47 -0.58 18.41
C TYR A 61 -6.01 0.72 19.05
N ASP A 62 -6.96 1.56 19.44
CA ASP A 62 -6.66 2.75 20.25
C ASP A 62 -6.46 2.40 21.73
N MET A 63 -6.24 3.43 22.56
CA MET A 63 -6.01 3.25 24.01
C MET A 63 -7.22 2.68 24.75
N GLU A 64 -8.42 2.83 24.19
CA GLU A 64 -9.67 2.29 24.76
C GLU A 64 -9.94 0.86 24.28
N GLY A 65 -9.07 0.30 23.44
CA GLY A 65 -9.22 -1.03 22.86
C GLY A 65 -10.20 -1.08 21.69
N THR A 66 -10.62 0.06 21.14
CA THR A 66 -11.49 0.10 19.96
C THR A 66 -10.68 -0.16 18.70
N GLY A 67 -11.14 -1.11 17.89
CA GLY A 67 -10.48 -1.52 16.66
C GLY A 67 -10.85 -0.62 15.47
N HIS A 68 -9.83 -0.03 14.83
CA HIS A 68 -9.96 0.76 13.60
C HIS A 68 -9.34 0.01 12.42
N LYS A 69 -10.15 -0.22 11.37
CA LYS A 69 -9.65 -0.81 10.13
C LYS A 69 -8.84 0.21 9.35
N VAL A 70 -7.61 -0.12 9.03
CA VAL A 70 -6.72 0.75 8.24
C VAL A 70 -6.17 0.00 7.05
N VAL A 71 -6.09 0.68 5.91
CA VAL A 71 -5.52 0.12 4.69
C VAL A 71 -3.99 0.14 4.79
N LYS A 72 -3.36 -0.95 4.35
CA LYS A 72 -1.90 -1.09 4.29
C LYS A 72 -1.40 -1.14 2.86
N ARG A 73 -2.13 -1.82 1.97
CA ARG A 73 -1.76 -1.98 0.56
C ARG A 73 -2.94 -1.74 -0.35
N TRP A 74 -2.67 -1.12 -1.49
CA TRP A 74 -3.60 -0.96 -2.60
C TRP A 74 -3.00 -1.60 -3.84
N PHE A 75 -3.78 -2.41 -4.52
CA PHE A 75 -3.44 -3.10 -5.76
C PHE A 75 -4.26 -2.45 -6.88
N TYR A 76 -3.58 -1.67 -7.70
CA TYR A 76 -4.16 -0.95 -8.83
C TYR A 76 -3.98 -1.78 -10.10
N PRO A 77 -5.07 -2.25 -10.75
CA PRO A 77 -4.95 -3.01 -11.99
C PRO A 77 -4.30 -2.18 -13.09
N LYS A 78 -3.22 -2.67 -13.69
CA LYS A 78 -2.52 -1.99 -14.80
C LYS A 78 -3.39 -1.63 -16.01
N PRO A 79 -4.45 -2.39 -16.36
CA PRO A 79 -5.34 -1.98 -17.46
C PRO A 79 -6.08 -0.66 -17.21
N ASN A 80 -6.22 -0.23 -15.96
CA ASN A 80 -7.02 0.92 -15.56
C ASN A 80 -6.18 2.06 -14.95
N TYR A 81 -4.95 1.77 -14.54
CA TYR A 81 -4.10 2.69 -13.79
C TYR A 81 -2.65 2.59 -14.26
N ASP A 82 -2.01 3.74 -14.39
CA ASP A 82 -0.60 3.85 -14.69
C ASP A 82 0.22 4.26 -13.45
N LEU A 83 1.54 4.26 -13.62
CA LEU A 83 2.47 4.60 -12.56
C LEU A 83 2.34 6.07 -12.11
N GLU A 84 2.00 6.99 -13.02
CA GLU A 84 1.87 8.41 -12.71
C GLU A 84 0.69 8.66 -11.78
N PHE A 85 -0.45 8.02 -12.04
CA PHE A 85 -1.62 8.06 -11.18
C PHE A 85 -1.30 7.53 -9.78
N VAL A 86 -0.73 6.32 -9.69
CA VAL A 86 -0.39 5.69 -8.40
C VAL A 86 0.65 6.53 -7.64
N THR A 87 1.61 7.12 -8.35
CA THR A 87 2.59 8.06 -7.80
C THR A 87 1.93 9.28 -7.20
N THR A 88 0.96 9.89 -7.89
CA THR A 88 0.23 11.07 -7.38
C THR A 88 -0.48 10.77 -6.06
N ILE A 89 -1.10 9.59 -5.95
CA ILE A 89 -1.74 9.14 -4.70
C ILE A 89 -0.68 8.93 -3.60
N ALA A 90 0.45 8.31 -3.94
CA ALA A 90 1.53 8.05 -3.00
C ALA A 90 2.17 9.35 -2.46
N GLU A 91 2.37 10.35 -3.32
CA GLU A 91 2.95 11.65 -2.95
C GLU A 91 1.98 12.49 -2.10
N ARG A 92 0.67 12.38 -2.33
CA ARG A 92 -0.34 12.96 -1.42
C ARG A 92 -0.27 12.33 -0.03
N MET A 93 -0.08 11.02 0.07
CA MET A 93 0.10 10.32 1.34
C MET A 93 1.40 10.73 2.04
N GLU A 94 2.50 10.83 1.29
CA GLU A 94 3.78 11.33 1.78
C GLU A 94 3.64 12.72 2.41
N LYS A 95 3.06 13.68 1.67
CA LYS A 95 2.83 15.04 2.16
C LYS A 95 2.01 15.07 3.45
N LYS A 96 0.91 14.32 3.50
CA LYS A 96 0.06 14.24 4.69
C LYS A 96 0.84 13.73 5.91
N TYR A 97 1.70 12.73 5.74
CA TYR A 97 2.51 12.21 6.84
C TYR A 97 3.65 13.14 7.26
N ILE A 98 4.22 13.91 6.32
CA ILE A 98 5.17 14.98 6.65
C ILE A 98 4.48 16.04 7.51
N GLU A 99 3.31 16.55 7.08
CA GLU A 99 2.55 17.56 7.80
C GLU A 99 2.17 17.09 9.22
N ILE A 100 1.72 15.84 9.36
CA ILE A 100 1.45 15.26 10.68
C ILE A 100 2.71 15.26 11.55
N ARG A 101 3.86 14.83 10.99
CA ARG A 101 5.11 14.78 11.74
C ARG A 101 5.55 16.17 12.21
N GLU A 102 5.49 17.17 11.32
CA GLU A 102 5.86 18.56 11.63
C GLU A 102 4.97 19.14 12.74
N MET A 103 3.66 18.88 12.70
CA MET A 103 2.74 19.33 13.75
C MET A 103 2.99 18.64 15.10
N THR A 104 3.37 17.36 15.09
CA THR A 104 3.59 16.58 16.32
C THR A 104 4.98 16.72 16.93
N CYS A 105 5.97 17.13 16.13
CA CYS A 105 7.37 17.29 16.53
C CYS A 105 7.96 18.57 15.90
N PRO A 106 7.68 19.75 16.44
CA PRO A 106 8.10 21.03 15.85
C PRO A 106 9.63 21.30 15.89
N ASP A 107 10.42 20.53 16.65
CA ASP A 107 11.85 20.82 16.93
C ASP A 107 12.87 19.91 16.21
N ASP A 108 12.46 19.12 15.21
CA ASP A 108 13.32 18.09 14.57
C ASP A 108 13.83 18.51 13.17
N LEU A 109 14.08 19.81 12.97
CA LEU A 109 14.62 20.45 11.76
C LEU A 109 16.05 20.96 11.95
#